data_AF-Q9M7F7-F1
#
_entry.id   AF-Q9M7F7-F1
#
_cell.length_a   1.000
_cell.length_b   1.000
_cell.length_c   1.000
_cell.angle_alpha   90.00
_cell.angle_beta   90.00
_cell.angle_gamma   90.00
#
_symmetry.space_group_name_H-M   'P 1'
#
loop_
_entity.id
_entity.type
_entity.pdbx_description
1 polymer ?
#
loop_
_entity_poly.entity_id
_entity_poly.type
_entity_poly.pdbx_seq_one_letter_code
_entity_poly.pdbx_strand_id
1 'polypeptide(L)'
;RQAGGALCPNGLCCSEFGWCGDTEPYCKQPGCQSQCTPPGPTPTGDLSGIISSSQFDDMLKHRNDAACPARGFYTYNAFITAAKSFPGFGTTGDTATRKKEIAAFFGQTSHETTGGWASAPDGPFSWGYCFKQEQNPTSNYCEPSATWPCAPGKRYYGRGPMQLSWNYNYGLCGRAIGVDLLNNPDLVANDAVIAFKAAIWFWMTAQPPKPSCHAVIVGQWQPSGADSAAGRLPGYGVITNIINGGLECGRGQDGRVADRIEFYQRYCNIFGVNPGGNLDCYNQRPFGNGLLGAA
;
A
#
# COMPACT_ATOMS: atom_id res chain seq x y z
N ARG A 1 19.94 7.99 38.80
CA ARG A 1 19.56 7.48 37.45
C ARG A 1 20.83 7.18 36.69
N GLN A 2 20.91 6.03 36.03
CA GLN A 2 22.05 5.71 35.17
C GLN A 2 22.00 6.53 33.86
N ALA A 3 23.11 6.57 33.12
CA ALA A 3 23.23 7.30 31.85
C ALA A 3 22.83 8.80 31.91
N GLY A 4 23.07 9.47 33.04
CA GLY A 4 22.80 10.92 33.17
C GLY A 4 21.31 11.29 33.06
N GLY A 5 20.39 10.33 33.21
CA GLY A 5 18.96 10.58 33.05
C GLY A 5 18.48 10.63 31.59
N ALA A 6 19.28 10.12 30.65
CA ALA A 6 18.86 9.92 29.26
C ALA A 6 17.59 9.04 29.19
N LEU A 7 16.67 9.41 28.30
CA LEU A 7 15.48 8.60 28.02
C LEU A 7 15.84 7.47 27.06
N CYS A 8 15.18 6.33 27.23
CA CYS A 8 15.33 5.22 26.31
C CYS A 8 14.69 5.55 24.95
N PRO A 9 15.33 5.16 23.83
CA PRO A 9 14.76 5.36 22.51
C PRO A 9 13.43 4.61 22.36
N ASN A 10 12.58 5.06 21.43
CA ASN A 10 11.28 4.45 21.10
C ASN A 10 10.29 4.35 22.28
N GLY A 11 10.46 5.15 23.34
CA GLY A 11 9.56 5.15 24.48
C GLY A 11 9.66 3.91 25.38
N LEU A 12 10.75 3.13 25.27
CA LEU A 12 10.97 1.91 26.07
C LEU A 12 11.19 2.23 27.56
N CYS A 13 10.83 1.33 28.45
CA CYS A 13 11.09 1.50 29.88
C CYS A 13 12.58 1.43 30.20
N CYS A 14 13.05 2.27 31.12
CA CYS A 14 14.40 2.18 31.67
C CYS A 14 14.36 1.38 32.98
N SER A 15 15.00 0.20 33.00
CA SER A 15 15.03 -0.70 34.16
C SER A 15 15.81 -0.12 35.34
N GLU A 16 15.71 -0.75 36.51
CA GLU A 16 16.50 -0.39 37.70
C GLU A 16 18.02 -0.41 37.46
N PHE A 17 18.45 -1.21 36.47
CA PHE A 17 19.85 -1.37 36.09
C PHE A 17 20.29 -0.51 34.90
N GLY A 18 19.41 0.35 34.39
CA GLY A 18 19.78 1.36 33.38
C GLY A 18 19.75 0.83 31.95
N TRP A 19 18.97 -0.22 31.71
CA TRP A 19 18.78 -0.82 30.39
C TRP A 19 17.40 -0.51 29.84
N CYS A 20 17.29 -0.45 28.51
CA CYS A 20 16.04 -0.14 27.82
C CYS A 20 15.32 -1.42 27.37
N GLY A 21 14.01 -1.51 27.63
CA GLY A 21 13.18 -2.65 27.23
C GLY A 21 11.69 -2.43 27.51
N ASP A 22 10.84 -3.34 27.05
CA ASP A 22 9.37 -3.25 27.09
C ASP A 22 8.70 -4.39 27.88
N THR A 23 9.50 -5.25 28.54
CA THR A 23 9.00 -6.37 29.34
C THR A 23 8.87 -5.99 30.82
N GLU A 24 8.17 -6.83 31.60
CA GLU A 24 7.92 -6.59 33.03
C GLU A 24 9.19 -6.23 33.84
N PRO A 25 10.37 -6.86 33.65
CA PRO A 25 11.60 -6.48 34.36
C PRO A 25 12.09 -5.05 34.11
N TYR A 26 11.65 -4.42 33.01
CA TYR A 26 12.04 -3.06 32.65
C TYR A 26 11.01 -2.02 33.09
N CYS A 27 9.72 -2.38 33.07
CA CYS A 27 8.61 -1.44 33.22
C CYS A 27 7.96 -1.44 34.61
N LYS A 28 8.10 -2.52 35.38
CA LYS A 28 7.40 -2.67 36.65
C LYS A 28 7.93 -1.73 37.73
N GLN A 29 7.01 -1.27 38.59
CA GLN A 29 7.32 -0.58 39.84
C GLN A 29 7.24 -1.56 41.02
N PRO A 30 8.11 -1.42 42.04
CA PRO A 30 9.26 -0.52 42.10
C PRO A 30 10.41 -1.02 41.19
N GLY A 31 11.15 -0.11 40.55
CA GLY A 31 12.39 -0.45 39.83
C GLY A 31 12.58 0.33 38.53
N CYS A 32 11.52 0.57 37.76
CA CYS A 32 11.65 1.37 36.54
C CYS A 32 12.01 2.85 36.82
N GLN A 33 13.05 3.36 36.13
CA GLN A 33 13.60 4.71 36.29
C GLN A 33 12.91 5.78 35.42
N SER A 34 12.41 5.42 34.24
CA SER A 34 11.73 6.33 33.30
C SER A 34 10.91 5.56 32.25
N GLN A 35 9.86 6.19 31.70
CA GLN A 35 8.98 5.61 30.67
C GLN A 35 8.30 4.29 31.13
N CYS A 36 7.94 4.21 32.42
CA CYS A 36 7.48 2.98 33.11
C CYS A 36 6.05 2.56 32.77
N THR A 37 5.33 3.43 32.07
CA THR A 37 4.14 3.10 31.32
C THR A 37 4.60 2.98 29.87
N PRO A 38 5.01 1.79 29.41
CA PRO A 38 5.25 1.60 27.99
C PRO A 38 3.94 1.91 27.25
N PRO A 39 3.99 2.33 25.97
CA PRO A 39 2.80 2.25 25.14
C PRO A 39 2.24 0.84 25.31
N GLY A 40 0.96 0.72 25.70
CA GLY A 40 0.33 -0.55 26.08
C GLY A 40 0.56 -1.65 25.04
N PRO A 41 0.35 -2.94 25.39
CA PRO A 41 0.67 -4.06 24.52
C PRO A 41 0.09 -3.81 23.12
N THR A 42 0.99 -3.61 22.16
CA THR A 42 0.64 -3.33 20.78
C THR A 42 -0.21 -4.51 20.29
N PRO A 43 -1.38 -4.28 19.68
CA PRO A 43 -2.08 -5.34 18.97
C PRO A 43 -1.08 -6.01 18.02
N THR A 44 -1.14 -7.34 17.92
CA THR A 44 -0.25 -8.23 17.17
C THR A 44 -0.17 -7.99 15.65
N GLY A 45 -0.56 -6.80 15.17
CA GLY A 45 -0.52 -6.32 13.78
C GLY A 45 0.63 -5.36 13.48
N ASP A 46 1.79 -5.51 14.13
CA ASP A 46 2.99 -4.76 13.78
C ASP A 46 3.72 -5.42 12.60
N LEU A 47 3.76 -4.74 11.46
CA LEU A 47 4.48 -5.20 10.26
C LEU A 47 6.00 -5.12 10.40
N SER A 48 6.52 -4.55 11.49
CA SER A 48 7.97 -4.42 11.73
C SER A 48 8.72 -5.75 11.70
N GLY A 49 8.05 -6.87 12.03
CA GLY A 49 8.60 -8.23 11.91
C GLY A 49 8.52 -8.85 10.50
N ILE A 50 7.80 -8.22 9.57
CA ILE A 50 7.61 -8.68 8.19
C ILE A 50 8.47 -7.86 7.21
N ILE A 51 8.55 -6.54 7.42
CA ILE A 51 9.33 -5.60 6.62
C ILE A 51 10.09 -4.64 7.54
N SER A 52 11.43 -4.69 7.47
CA SER A 52 12.29 -3.72 8.16
C SER A 52 12.32 -2.38 7.44
N SER A 53 12.76 -1.32 8.12
CA SER A 53 13.05 -0.03 7.49
C SER A 53 14.09 -0.15 6.37
N SER A 54 15.12 -0.98 6.56
CA SER A 54 16.15 -1.22 5.54
C SER A 54 15.60 -1.92 4.29
N GLN A 55 14.67 -2.87 4.43
CA GLN A 55 14.02 -3.49 3.28
C GLN A 55 13.09 -2.52 2.57
N PHE A 56 12.33 -1.70 3.31
CA PHE A 56 11.53 -0.62 2.74
C PHE A 56 12.40 0.37 1.95
N ASP A 57 13.55 0.74 2.49
CA ASP A 57 14.49 1.65 1.83
C ASP A 57 15.18 1.02 0.63
N ASP A 58 15.51 -0.28 0.66
CA ASP A 58 16.07 -0.99 -0.50
C ASP A 58 15.04 -1.17 -1.62
N MET A 59 13.78 -1.50 -1.27
CA MET A 59 12.69 -1.56 -2.23
C MET A 59 12.50 -0.21 -2.92
N LEU A 60 12.43 0.87 -2.15
CA LEU A 60 12.15 2.23 -2.65
C LEU A 60 13.40 3.11 -2.69
N LYS A 61 14.49 2.55 -3.24
CA LYS A 61 15.85 3.09 -3.18
C LYS A 61 15.98 4.53 -3.65
N HIS A 62 15.39 4.87 -4.79
CA HIS A 62 15.53 6.19 -5.42
C HIS A 62 14.35 7.13 -5.20
N ARG A 63 13.39 6.79 -4.34
CA ARG A 63 12.18 7.63 -4.10
C ARG A 63 12.52 9.05 -3.58
N ASN A 64 13.70 9.20 -2.97
CA ASN A 64 14.17 10.45 -2.37
C ASN A 64 15.17 11.20 -3.25
N ASP A 65 15.44 10.72 -4.46
CA ASP A 65 16.33 11.38 -5.40
C ASP A 65 15.83 12.78 -5.76
N ALA A 66 16.76 13.67 -6.09
CA ALA A 66 16.43 15.05 -6.41
C ALA A 66 15.47 15.19 -7.61
N ALA A 67 15.47 14.21 -8.52
CA ALA A 67 14.57 14.16 -9.67
C ALA A 67 13.14 13.77 -9.31
N CYS A 68 12.89 13.20 -8.12
CA CYS A 68 11.57 12.75 -7.71
C CYS A 68 10.76 13.87 -7.05
N PRO A 69 9.61 14.30 -7.61
CA PRO A 69 8.79 15.35 -7.02
C PRO A 69 8.23 15.00 -5.64
N ALA A 70 8.12 13.71 -5.30
CA ALA A 70 7.69 13.24 -3.99
C ALA A 70 8.83 13.02 -2.99
N ARG A 71 10.08 13.45 -3.29
CA ARG A 71 11.23 13.27 -2.40
C ARG A 71 10.93 13.70 -0.96
N GLY A 72 11.25 12.85 0.00
CA GLY A 72 11.01 13.08 1.43
C GLY A 72 9.57 12.88 1.92
N PHE A 73 8.61 12.61 1.02
CA PHE A 73 7.20 12.43 1.41
C PHE A 73 6.93 11.04 2.01
N TYR A 74 7.37 9.98 1.33
CA TYR A 74 7.07 8.59 1.74
C TYR A 74 8.09 8.05 2.73
N THR A 75 7.67 7.90 3.98
CA THR A 75 8.51 7.40 5.08
C THR A 75 8.04 6.03 5.57
N TYR A 76 8.98 5.23 6.07
CA TYR A 76 8.68 3.93 6.69
C TYR A 76 7.69 4.09 7.85
N ASN A 77 7.88 5.10 8.70
CA ASN A 77 6.98 5.36 9.83
C ASN A 77 5.55 5.70 9.38
N ALA A 78 5.39 6.47 8.29
CA ALA A 78 4.07 6.75 7.75
C ALA A 78 3.38 5.46 7.24
N PHE A 79 4.13 4.60 6.56
CA PHE A 79 3.66 3.28 6.12
C PHE A 79 3.21 2.41 7.31
N ILE A 80 4.07 2.23 8.32
CA ILE A 80 3.75 1.41 9.50
C ILE A 80 2.56 1.99 10.27
N THR A 81 2.49 3.32 10.46
CA THR A 81 1.34 3.97 11.11
C THR A 81 0.05 3.77 10.33
N ALA A 82 0.09 3.85 9.00
CA ALA A 82 -1.08 3.58 8.17
C ALA A 82 -1.52 2.11 8.25
N ALA A 83 -0.58 1.17 8.16
CA ALA A 83 -0.85 -0.27 8.20
C ALA A 83 -1.54 -0.71 9.50
N LYS A 84 -1.23 -0.08 10.64
CA LYS A 84 -1.90 -0.34 11.93
C LYS A 84 -3.43 -0.11 11.89
N SER A 85 -3.93 0.67 10.93
CA SER A 85 -5.37 0.88 10.74
C SER A 85 -6.06 -0.26 9.96
N PHE A 86 -5.30 -1.21 9.42
CA PHE A 86 -5.79 -2.32 8.59
C PHE A 86 -5.21 -3.64 9.10
N PRO A 87 -5.73 -4.20 10.21
CA PRO A 87 -5.07 -5.28 10.94
C PRO A 87 -4.92 -6.60 10.17
N GLY A 88 -5.60 -6.80 9.03
CA GLY A 88 -5.42 -7.96 8.15
C GLY A 88 -4.30 -7.81 7.10
N PHE A 89 -3.87 -6.58 6.82
CA PHE A 89 -2.85 -6.27 5.81
C PHE A 89 -1.47 -6.71 6.27
N GLY A 90 -0.83 -7.64 5.55
CA GLY A 90 0.51 -8.16 5.83
C GLY A 90 0.62 -9.02 7.09
N THR A 91 -0.51 -9.41 7.68
CA THR A 91 -0.61 -10.21 8.91
C THR A 91 -1.40 -11.51 8.72
N THR A 92 -1.96 -11.72 7.52
CA THR A 92 -2.79 -12.88 7.17
C THR A 92 -1.94 -13.98 6.53
N GLY A 93 -2.19 -15.23 6.92
CA GLY A 93 -1.44 -16.40 6.43
C GLY A 93 -0.10 -16.61 7.12
N ASP A 94 0.74 -17.46 6.52
CA ASP A 94 2.10 -17.73 6.99
C ASP A 94 3.07 -16.58 6.64
N THR A 95 4.30 -16.63 7.17
CA THR A 95 5.31 -15.57 6.94
C THR A 95 5.60 -15.34 5.45
N ALA A 96 5.60 -16.40 4.63
CA ALA A 96 5.83 -16.28 3.20
C ALA A 96 4.68 -15.53 2.51
N THR A 97 3.43 -15.84 2.86
CA THR A 97 2.21 -15.16 2.39
C THR A 97 2.20 -13.69 2.78
N ARG A 98 2.55 -13.38 4.03
CA ARG A 98 2.63 -11.99 4.53
C ARG A 98 3.67 -11.17 3.75
N LYS A 99 4.87 -11.70 3.58
CA LYS A 99 5.93 -11.06 2.78
C LYS A 99 5.52 -10.89 1.32
N LYS A 100 4.86 -11.90 0.74
CA LYS A 100 4.33 -11.86 -0.62
C LYS A 100 3.26 -10.79 -0.80
N GLU A 101 2.37 -10.61 0.17
CA GLU A 101 1.41 -9.51 0.18
C GLU A 101 2.10 -8.15 0.18
N ILE A 102 3.08 -7.94 1.06
CA ILE A 102 3.83 -6.68 1.12
C ILE A 102 4.57 -6.44 -0.22
N ALA A 103 5.22 -7.45 -0.78
CA ALA A 103 5.86 -7.37 -2.09
C ALA A 103 4.87 -6.99 -3.20
N ALA A 104 3.68 -7.60 -3.21
CA ALA A 104 2.65 -7.33 -4.22
C ALA A 104 2.07 -5.92 -4.09
N PHE A 105 1.77 -5.48 -2.86
CA PHE A 105 1.28 -4.13 -2.59
C PHE A 105 2.29 -3.08 -3.06
N PHE A 106 3.56 -3.23 -2.66
CA PHE A 106 4.61 -2.30 -3.08
C PHE A 106 4.89 -2.42 -4.57
N GLY A 107 4.78 -3.60 -5.18
CA GLY A 107 4.94 -3.82 -6.62
C GLY A 107 3.95 -2.96 -7.42
N GLN A 108 2.67 -3.07 -7.08
CA GLN A 108 1.61 -2.32 -7.74
C GLN A 108 1.75 -0.81 -7.51
N THR A 109 1.92 -0.40 -6.25
CA THR A 109 2.01 1.02 -5.92
C THR A 109 3.30 1.68 -6.43
N SER A 110 4.37 0.91 -6.63
CA SER A 110 5.59 1.40 -7.28
C SER A 110 5.37 1.69 -8.76
N HIS A 111 4.63 0.83 -9.47
CA HIS A 111 4.23 1.10 -10.85
C HIS A 111 3.42 2.38 -10.96
N GLU A 112 2.38 2.55 -10.12
CA GLU A 112 1.53 3.74 -10.10
C GLU A 112 2.29 5.06 -9.87
N THR A 113 3.50 4.97 -9.31
CA THR A 113 4.29 6.14 -8.90
C THR A 113 5.71 6.12 -9.46
N THR A 114 5.96 5.31 -10.49
CA THR A 114 7.31 5.08 -11.01
C THR A 114 7.89 6.33 -11.66
N GLY A 115 9.15 6.60 -11.34
CA GLY A 115 10.00 7.54 -12.08
C GLY A 115 11.08 6.83 -12.89
N GLY A 116 10.99 5.51 -13.04
CA GLY A 116 12.00 4.69 -13.70
C GLY A 116 12.02 4.87 -15.21
N TRP A 117 13.20 4.69 -15.80
CA TRP A 117 13.42 4.63 -17.24
C TRP A 117 14.40 3.48 -17.57
N ALA A 118 14.52 3.12 -18.84
CA ALA A 118 15.24 1.92 -19.27
C ALA A 118 16.71 1.85 -18.79
N SER A 119 17.38 3.00 -18.67
CA SER A 119 18.78 3.11 -18.23
C SER A 119 18.92 3.74 -16.83
N ALA A 120 17.87 3.68 -16.01
CA ALA A 120 17.89 4.27 -14.68
C ALA A 120 18.94 3.59 -13.79
N PRO A 121 19.64 4.33 -12.91
CA PRO A 121 20.52 3.76 -11.89
C PRO A 121 19.80 2.63 -11.11
N ASP A 122 20.47 1.50 -10.91
CA ASP A 122 19.92 0.29 -10.29
C ASP A 122 18.67 -0.31 -10.99
N GLY A 123 18.45 0.06 -12.24
CA GLY A 123 17.34 -0.40 -13.07
C GLY A 123 16.01 0.32 -12.80
N PRO A 124 15.05 0.31 -13.75
CA PRO A 124 13.79 1.04 -13.63
C PRO A 124 12.97 0.65 -12.39
N PHE A 125 13.10 -0.58 -11.93
CA PHE A 125 12.29 -1.14 -10.85
C PHE A 125 12.78 -0.79 -9.43
N SER A 126 13.71 0.17 -9.33
CA SER A 126 14.16 0.79 -8.08
C SER A 126 13.65 2.23 -7.90
N TRP A 127 12.82 2.70 -8.83
CA TRP A 127 12.31 4.07 -8.94
C TRP A 127 10.80 4.21 -8.65
N GLY A 128 10.23 3.24 -7.93
CA GLY A 128 8.89 3.37 -7.38
C GLY A 128 8.80 4.53 -6.38
N TYR A 129 7.58 5.04 -6.15
CA TYR A 129 7.31 6.10 -5.16
C TYR A 129 7.98 7.46 -5.48
N CYS A 130 8.35 7.69 -6.74
CA CYS A 130 8.92 8.95 -7.20
C CYS A 130 7.88 10.08 -7.27
N PHE A 131 6.62 9.71 -7.52
CA PHE A 131 5.49 10.63 -7.61
C PHE A 131 4.45 10.40 -6.50
N LYS A 132 3.70 11.45 -6.17
CA LYS A 132 2.57 11.41 -5.20
C LYS A 132 1.25 11.92 -5.75
N GLN A 133 1.25 12.37 -7.00
CA GLN A 133 0.06 12.85 -7.69
C GLN A 133 0.25 12.69 -9.20
N GLU A 134 -0.87 12.54 -9.88
CA GLU A 134 -0.95 12.43 -11.33
C GLU A 134 -0.24 13.61 -12.01
N GLN A 135 0.50 13.29 -13.06
CA GLN A 135 1.22 14.30 -13.85
C GLN A 135 0.28 14.86 -14.93
N ASN A 136 0.14 16.19 -14.97
CA ASN A 136 -0.66 16.90 -15.98
C ASN A 136 -2.11 16.39 -16.16
N PRO A 137 -2.92 16.29 -15.09
CA PRO A 137 -4.28 15.78 -15.19
C PRO A 137 -5.16 16.67 -16.07
N THR A 138 -5.73 16.10 -17.12
CA THR A 138 -6.61 16.79 -18.08
C THR A 138 -8.09 16.76 -17.68
N SER A 139 -8.45 15.92 -16.71
CA SER A 139 -9.80 15.80 -16.14
C SER A 139 -9.86 16.27 -14.69
N ASN A 140 -11.07 16.51 -14.20
CA ASN A 140 -11.33 16.67 -12.76
C ASN A 140 -11.67 15.34 -12.08
N TYR A 141 -11.84 14.27 -12.85
CA TYR A 141 -12.25 12.94 -12.38
C TYR A 141 -13.49 13.03 -11.49
N CYS A 142 -14.47 13.80 -11.95
CA CYS A 142 -15.73 14.02 -11.27
C CYS A 142 -16.83 13.34 -12.07
N GLU A 143 -17.46 12.34 -11.48
CA GLU A 143 -18.69 11.73 -11.97
C GLU A 143 -19.87 12.24 -11.12
N PRO A 144 -20.91 12.84 -11.73
CA PRO A 144 -22.09 13.28 -11.00
C PRO A 144 -22.69 12.16 -10.15
N SER A 145 -22.84 12.41 -8.85
CA SER A 145 -23.32 11.42 -7.89
C SER A 145 -24.08 12.09 -6.76
N ALA A 146 -25.23 11.54 -6.37
CA ALA A 146 -25.95 11.96 -5.17
C ALA A 146 -25.23 11.52 -3.89
N THR A 147 -24.57 10.36 -3.91
CA THR A 147 -23.88 9.79 -2.75
C THR A 147 -22.51 10.43 -2.52
N TRP A 148 -21.80 10.74 -3.60
CA TRP A 148 -20.45 11.30 -3.58
C TRP A 148 -20.36 12.56 -4.44
N PRO A 149 -21.10 13.63 -4.11
CA PRO A 149 -21.11 14.84 -4.91
C PRO A 149 -19.72 15.45 -5.01
N CYS A 150 -19.36 15.94 -6.19
CA CYS A 150 -18.09 16.63 -6.39
C CYS A 150 -18.10 17.97 -5.65
N ALA A 151 -17.16 18.15 -4.74
CA ALA A 151 -17.03 19.39 -3.98
C ALA A 151 -16.60 20.55 -4.92
N PRO A 152 -17.21 21.75 -4.81
CA PRO A 152 -16.87 22.89 -5.65
C PRO A 152 -15.37 23.20 -5.63
N GLY A 153 -14.78 23.36 -6.81
CA GLY A 153 -13.35 23.69 -6.97
C GLY A 153 -12.38 22.55 -6.64
N LYS A 154 -12.86 21.35 -6.28
CA LYS A 154 -12.02 20.18 -6.00
C LYS A 154 -11.85 19.29 -7.23
N ARG A 155 -10.71 18.61 -7.29
CA ARG A 155 -10.31 17.70 -8.37
C ARG A 155 -9.86 16.36 -7.79
N TYR A 156 -10.28 15.26 -8.40
CA TYR A 156 -10.09 13.89 -7.91
C TYR A 156 -9.14 13.08 -8.78
N TYR A 157 -8.12 13.73 -9.36
CA TYR A 157 -7.03 13.06 -10.07
C TYR A 157 -6.21 12.16 -9.15
N GLY A 158 -5.36 11.32 -9.73
CA GLY A 158 -4.56 10.34 -9.00
C GLY A 158 -3.71 10.97 -7.90
N ARG A 159 -3.82 10.46 -6.66
CA ARG A 159 -2.93 10.85 -5.54
C ARG A 159 -2.50 9.64 -4.73
N GLY A 160 -1.34 9.78 -4.09
CA GLY A 160 -0.74 8.77 -3.22
C GLY A 160 -0.26 7.51 -3.96
N PRO A 161 0.10 6.45 -3.21
CA PRO A 161 0.75 5.26 -3.75
C PRO A 161 -0.13 4.46 -4.73
N MET A 162 -1.45 4.47 -4.56
CA MET A 162 -2.39 3.75 -5.44
C MET A 162 -3.02 4.66 -6.50
N GLN A 163 -2.50 5.89 -6.67
CA GLN A 163 -3.07 6.91 -7.57
C GLN A 163 -4.60 7.00 -7.46
N LEU A 164 -5.11 7.11 -6.22
CA LEU A 164 -6.55 7.13 -5.94
C LEU A 164 -7.21 8.22 -6.78
N SER A 165 -8.17 7.82 -7.62
CA SER A 165 -8.82 8.68 -8.61
C SER A 165 -10.35 8.53 -8.53
N TRP A 166 -11.07 9.55 -8.95
CA TRP A 166 -12.54 9.69 -8.95
C TRP A 166 -13.18 10.01 -7.60
N ASN A 167 -14.15 10.94 -7.62
CA ASN A 167 -14.90 11.40 -6.44
C ASN A 167 -15.52 10.24 -5.62
N TYR A 168 -16.07 9.21 -6.26
CA TYR A 168 -16.66 8.08 -5.54
C TYR A 168 -15.63 7.29 -4.73
N ASN A 169 -14.39 7.15 -5.23
CA ASN A 169 -13.31 6.48 -4.51
C ASN A 169 -12.79 7.35 -3.35
N TYR A 170 -12.62 8.66 -3.55
CA TYR A 170 -12.28 9.58 -2.46
C TYR A 170 -13.35 9.58 -1.36
N GLY A 171 -14.62 9.57 -1.74
CA GLY A 171 -15.74 9.49 -0.80
C GLY A 171 -15.75 8.18 0.00
N LEU A 172 -15.68 7.03 -0.67
CA LEU A 172 -15.63 5.71 -0.04
C LEU A 172 -14.41 5.56 0.88
N CYS A 173 -13.23 5.95 0.40
CA CYS A 173 -11.99 5.91 1.16
C CYS A 173 -12.06 6.81 2.39
N GLY A 174 -12.46 8.07 2.19
CA GLY A 174 -12.56 9.05 3.27
C GLY A 174 -13.48 8.59 4.39
N ARG A 175 -14.66 8.06 4.04
CA ARG A 175 -15.57 7.44 5.01
C ARG A 175 -14.91 6.30 5.77
N ALA A 176 -14.20 5.40 5.07
CA ALA A 176 -13.60 4.23 5.69
C ALA A 176 -12.44 4.57 6.64
N ILE A 177 -11.65 5.60 6.33
CA ILE A 177 -10.48 5.99 7.14
C ILE A 177 -10.78 7.12 8.14
N GLY A 178 -12.02 7.62 8.17
CA GLY A 178 -12.46 8.69 9.07
C GLY A 178 -11.92 10.08 8.70
N VAL A 179 -11.68 10.35 7.41
CA VAL A 179 -11.13 11.62 6.90
C VAL A 179 -12.04 12.14 5.79
N ASP A 180 -12.39 13.42 5.80
CA ASP A 180 -13.20 14.02 4.73
C ASP A 180 -12.37 14.29 3.46
N LEU A 181 -12.10 13.22 2.72
CA LEU A 181 -11.36 13.26 1.45
C LEU A 181 -12.20 13.77 0.27
N LEU A 182 -13.53 13.79 0.39
CA LEU A 182 -14.39 14.31 -0.68
C LEU A 182 -14.26 15.83 -0.78
N ASN A 183 -14.24 16.53 0.36
CA ASN A 183 -14.01 17.97 0.40
C ASN A 183 -12.52 18.35 0.49
N ASN A 184 -11.65 17.43 0.94
CA ASN A 184 -10.21 17.67 1.11
C ASN A 184 -9.34 16.62 0.39
N PRO A 185 -9.48 16.44 -0.93
CA PRO A 185 -8.76 15.38 -1.66
C PRO A 185 -7.24 15.56 -1.64
N ASP A 186 -6.74 16.79 -1.49
CA ASP A 186 -5.31 17.09 -1.45
C ASP A 186 -4.60 16.50 -0.22
N LEU A 187 -5.33 16.09 0.82
CA LEU A 187 -4.76 15.40 1.97
C LEU A 187 -4.01 14.11 1.55
N VAL A 188 -4.47 13.43 0.51
CA VAL A 188 -3.82 12.21 -0.02
C VAL A 188 -2.43 12.50 -0.60
N ALA A 189 -2.14 13.76 -0.99
CA ALA A 189 -0.82 14.18 -1.48
C ALA A 189 -0.03 15.04 -0.47
N ASN A 190 -0.63 15.42 0.66
CA ASN A 190 -0.02 16.31 1.65
C ASN A 190 0.26 15.64 2.99
N ASP A 191 -0.39 14.51 3.30
CA ASP A 191 -0.14 13.72 4.49
C ASP A 191 0.21 12.27 4.08
N ALA A 192 1.43 11.85 4.40
CA ALA A 192 1.94 10.54 3.99
C ALA A 192 1.21 9.37 4.68
N VAL A 193 0.71 9.55 5.91
CA VAL A 193 -0.09 8.53 6.60
C VAL A 193 -1.44 8.38 5.89
N ILE A 194 -2.10 9.48 5.54
CA ILE A 194 -3.35 9.46 4.77
C ILE A 194 -3.12 8.85 3.38
N ALA A 195 -2.01 9.19 2.71
CA ALA A 195 -1.63 8.62 1.42
C ALA A 195 -1.52 7.09 1.48
N PHE A 196 -0.79 6.55 2.46
CA PHE A 196 -0.69 5.11 2.66
C PHE A 196 -2.01 4.49 3.10
N LYS A 197 -2.79 5.14 3.97
CA LYS A 197 -4.12 4.64 4.36
C LYS A 197 -5.05 4.51 3.15
N ALA A 198 -5.01 5.47 2.23
CA ALA A 198 -5.82 5.42 1.01
C ALA A 198 -5.41 4.24 0.11
N ALA A 199 -4.10 4.00 -0.05
CA ALA A 199 -3.60 2.87 -0.83
C ALA A 199 -3.95 1.51 -0.19
N ILE A 200 -3.76 1.37 1.13
CA ILE A 200 -4.10 0.14 1.85
C ILE A 200 -5.61 -0.07 1.88
N TRP A 201 -6.41 0.99 2.02
CA TRP A 201 -7.87 0.90 1.90
C TRP A 201 -8.29 0.30 0.57
N PHE A 202 -7.74 0.79 -0.56
CA PHE A 202 -8.03 0.24 -1.87
C PHE A 202 -7.65 -1.24 -1.95
N TRP A 203 -6.46 -1.58 -1.46
CA TRP A 203 -5.95 -2.95 -1.45
C TRP A 203 -6.85 -3.93 -0.67
N MET A 204 -7.39 -3.48 0.46
CA MET A 204 -8.18 -4.29 1.39
C MET A 204 -9.67 -4.35 1.02
N THR A 205 -10.17 -3.44 0.19
CA THR A 205 -11.61 -3.26 -0.04
C THR A 205 -12.05 -3.93 -1.33
N ALA A 206 -12.97 -4.89 -1.24
CA ALA A 206 -13.66 -5.43 -2.40
C ALA A 206 -14.65 -4.41 -2.97
N GLN A 207 -14.70 -4.28 -4.29
CA GLN A 207 -15.68 -3.47 -5.00
C GLN A 207 -16.35 -4.37 -6.05
N PRO A 208 -17.47 -5.05 -5.71
CA PRO A 208 -18.10 -6.01 -6.61
C PRO A 208 -18.30 -5.46 -8.03
N PRO A 209 -17.94 -6.23 -9.07
CA PRO A 209 -17.59 -7.66 -9.04
C PRO A 209 -16.12 -7.97 -8.64
N LYS A 210 -15.29 -6.96 -8.38
CA LYS A 210 -13.87 -7.17 -8.02
C LYS A 210 -13.74 -7.65 -6.57
N PRO A 211 -12.97 -8.73 -6.28
CA PRO A 211 -12.54 -9.02 -4.92
C PRO A 211 -11.52 -7.97 -4.45
N SER A 212 -11.13 -8.01 -3.18
CA SER A 212 -9.99 -7.21 -2.72
C SER A 212 -8.67 -7.81 -3.22
N CYS A 213 -7.67 -6.96 -3.48
CA CYS A 213 -6.32 -7.40 -3.79
C CYS A 213 -5.74 -8.28 -2.66
N HIS A 214 -6.05 -7.91 -1.41
CA HIS A 214 -5.74 -8.68 -0.22
C HIS A 214 -6.25 -10.12 -0.31
N ALA A 215 -7.55 -10.33 -0.54
CA ALA A 215 -8.14 -11.66 -0.58
C ALA A 215 -7.51 -12.53 -1.68
N VAL A 216 -7.12 -11.94 -2.81
CA VAL A 216 -6.39 -12.64 -3.88
C VAL A 216 -5.02 -13.09 -3.41
N ILE A 217 -4.19 -12.19 -2.90
CA ILE A 217 -2.77 -12.49 -2.65
C ILE A 217 -2.58 -13.45 -1.46
N VAL A 218 -3.50 -13.41 -0.49
CA VAL A 218 -3.48 -14.30 0.68
C VAL A 218 -4.25 -15.62 0.48
N GLY A 219 -4.74 -15.87 -0.75
CA GLY A 219 -5.38 -17.13 -1.12
C GLY A 219 -6.79 -17.34 -0.60
N GLN A 220 -7.49 -16.26 -0.22
CA GLN A 220 -8.88 -16.31 0.27
C GLN A 220 -9.93 -16.12 -0.83
N TRP A 221 -9.54 -15.59 -2.00
CA TRP A 221 -10.44 -15.46 -3.13
C TRP A 221 -10.47 -16.74 -3.96
N GLN A 222 -11.66 -17.33 -4.08
CA GLN A 222 -11.94 -18.42 -5.00
C GLN A 222 -12.62 -17.87 -6.27
N PRO A 223 -12.08 -18.10 -7.47
CA PRO A 223 -12.71 -17.67 -8.72
C PRO A 223 -14.10 -18.28 -8.88
N SER A 224 -15.07 -17.46 -9.29
CA SER A 224 -16.37 -17.97 -9.73
C SER A 224 -16.24 -18.69 -11.09
N GLY A 225 -17.29 -19.38 -11.52
CA GLY A 225 -17.35 -19.94 -12.88
C GLY A 225 -17.14 -18.88 -13.96
N ALA A 226 -17.67 -17.66 -13.75
CA ALA A 226 -17.50 -16.53 -14.66
C ALA A 226 -16.07 -15.97 -14.67
N ASP A 227 -15.35 -16.05 -13.54
CA ASP A 227 -13.93 -15.67 -13.45
C ASP A 227 -13.06 -16.67 -14.19
N SER A 228 -13.26 -17.96 -13.94
CA SER A 228 -12.54 -19.03 -14.64
C SER A 228 -12.75 -18.97 -16.15
N ALA A 229 -13.99 -18.77 -16.62
CA ALA A 229 -14.31 -18.60 -18.04
C ALA A 229 -13.67 -17.33 -18.66
N ALA A 230 -13.41 -16.32 -17.83
CA ALA A 230 -12.73 -15.10 -18.23
C ALA A 230 -11.19 -15.17 -18.10
N GLY A 231 -10.64 -16.34 -17.74
CA GLY A 231 -9.21 -16.54 -17.51
C GLY A 231 -8.69 -15.91 -16.22
N ARG A 232 -9.55 -15.37 -15.35
CA ARG A 232 -9.15 -14.74 -14.08
C ARG A 232 -8.86 -15.80 -13.03
N LEU A 233 -7.59 -16.19 -12.92
CA LEU A 233 -7.10 -17.14 -11.94
C LEU A 233 -6.34 -16.42 -10.79
N PRO A 234 -6.24 -17.02 -9.59
CA PRO A 234 -5.54 -16.39 -8.46
C PRO A 234 -4.07 -16.15 -8.79
N GLY A 235 -3.59 -14.94 -8.53
CA GLY A 235 -2.23 -14.52 -8.81
C GLY A 235 -2.07 -13.01 -8.91
N TYR A 236 -0.85 -12.56 -9.21
CA TYR A 236 -0.56 -11.13 -9.28
C TYR A 236 -1.24 -10.45 -10.49
N GLY A 237 -1.47 -11.19 -11.57
CA GLY A 237 -2.15 -10.68 -12.75
C GLY A 237 -3.59 -10.26 -12.48
N VAL A 238 -4.34 -11.02 -11.68
CA VAL A 238 -5.72 -10.62 -11.35
C VAL A 238 -5.75 -9.39 -10.42
N ILE A 239 -4.68 -9.13 -9.65
CA ILE A 239 -4.51 -7.87 -8.90
C ILE A 239 -4.33 -6.69 -9.86
N THR A 240 -3.50 -6.84 -10.90
CA THR A 240 -3.41 -5.84 -11.98
C THR A 240 -4.76 -5.61 -12.64
N ASN A 241 -5.54 -6.68 -12.85
CA ASN A 241 -6.89 -6.60 -13.41
C ASN A 241 -7.86 -5.82 -12.49
N ILE A 242 -7.78 -6.02 -11.17
CA ILE A 242 -8.56 -5.25 -10.19
C ILE A 242 -8.21 -3.76 -10.27
N ILE A 243 -6.92 -3.43 -10.34
CA ILE A 243 -6.43 -2.04 -10.31
C ILE A 243 -6.76 -1.31 -11.62
N ASN A 244 -6.36 -1.86 -12.77
CA ASN A 244 -6.50 -1.15 -14.06
C ASN A 244 -6.81 -2.07 -15.25
N GLY A 245 -7.50 -3.18 -15.02
CA GLY A 245 -7.73 -4.19 -16.05
C GLY A 245 -8.43 -3.68 -17.31
N GLY A 246 -9.33 -2.70 -17.18
CA GLY A 246 -10.02 -2.09 -18.32
C GLY A 246 -9.08 -1.45 -19.34
N LEU A 247 -7.87 -1.06 -18.95
CA LEU A 247 -6.86 -0.46 -19.82
C LEU A 247 -5.68 -1.39 -20.13
N GLU A 248 -5.41 -2.37 -19.27
CA GLU A 248 -4.15 -3.14 -19.29
C GLU A 248 -4.32 -4.64 -19.61
N CYS A 249 -5.49 -5.23 -19.34
CA CYS A 249 -5.69 -6.68 -19.41
C CYS A 249 -6.47 -7.11 -20.66
N GLY A 250 -6.33 -8.40 -21.01
CA GLY A 250 -7.14 -9.08 -22.04
C GLY A 250 -6.83 -8.65 -23.48
N ARG A 251 -5.63 -8.10 -23.71
CA ARG A 251 -5.20 -7.50 -24.99
C ARG A 251 -3.80 -7.94 -25.43
N GLY A 252 -3.31 -9.06 -24.90
CA GLY A 252 -1.95 -9.55 -25.15
C GLY A 252 -0.91 -8.84 -24.28
N GLN A 253 0.35 -8.90 -24.69
CA GLN A 253 1.47 -8.30 -23.95
C GLN A 253 1.31 -6.78 -23.84
N ASP A 254 1.53 -6.26 -22.64
CA ASP A 254 1.40 -4.84 -22.31
C ASP A 254 2.58 -4.42 -21.43
N GLY A 255 3.27 -3.34 -21.84
CA GLY A 255 4.46 -2.85 -21.12
C GLY A 255 4.16 -2.40 -19.69
N ARG A 256 2.93 -1.94 -19.40
CA ARG A 256 2.53 -1.52 -18.05
C ARG A 256 2.35 -2.71 -17.13
N VAL A 257 1.72 -3.77 -17.62
CA VAL A 257 1.59 -5.03 -16.90
C VAL A 257 2.97 -5.64 -16.64
N ALA A 258 3.87 -5.63 -17.63
CA ALA A 258 5.24 -6.09 -17.46
C ALA A 258 5.98 -5.29 -16.36
N ASP A 259 5.88 -3.96 -16.36
CA ASP A 259 6.50 -3.11 -15.33
C ASP A 259 5.98 -3.43 -13.91
N ARG A 260 4.66 -3.64 -13.74
CA ARG A 260 4.08 -4.09 -12.46
C ARG A 260 4.68 -5.42 -11.99
N ILE A 261 4.90 -6.36 -12.92
CA ILE A 261 5.46 -7.69 -12.63
C ILE A 261 6.92 -7.58 -12.20
N GLU A 262 7.71 -6.77 -12.89
CA GLU A 262 9.14 -6.64 -12.62
C GLU A 262 9.41 -5.97 -11.26
N PHE A 263 8.64 -4.94 -10.89
CA PHE A 263 8.66 -4.41 -9.52
C PHE A 263 8.35 -5.50 -8.49
N TYR A 264 7.27 -6.25 -8.71
CA TYR A 264 6.86 -7.33 -7.80
C TYR A 264 7.92 -8.42 -7.66
N GLN A 265 8.51 -8.86 -8.77
CA GLN A 265 9.57 -9.87 -8.78
C GLN A 265 10.83 -9.38 -8.04
N ARG A 266 11.25 -8.14 -8.28
CA ARG A 266 12.35 -7.53 -7.53
C ARG A 266 12.08 -7.55 -6.02
N TYR A 267 10.87 -7.18 -5.61
CA TYR A 267 10.52 -7.15 -4.19
C TYR A 267 10.38 -8.54 -3.58
N CYS A 268 9.84 -9.52 -4.30
CA CYS A 268 9.86 -10.92 -3.90
C CYS A 268 11.29 -11.43 -3.66
N ASN A 269 12.25 -11.03 -4.51
CA ASN A 269 13.66 -11.38 -4.33
C ASN A 269 14.25 -10.75 -3.05
N ILE A 270 13.97 -9.48 -2.75
CA ILE A 270 14.39 -8.82 -1.50
C ILE A 270 13.83 -9.54 -0.26
N PHE A 271 12.60 -10.04 -0.35
CA PHE A 271 11.96 -10.79 0.74
C PHE A 271 12.36 -12.26 0.83
N GLY A 272 12.98 -12.81 -0.23
CA GLY A 272 13.29 -14.23 -0.35
C GLY A 272 12.05 -15.11 -0.48
N VAL A 273 11.02 -14.67 -1.21
CA VAL A 273 9.76 -15.41 -1.40
C VAL A 273 9.45 -15.67 -2.88
N ASN A 274 8.72 -16.75 -3.17
CA ASN A 274 8.33 -17.08 -4.53
C ASN A 274 7.13 -16.19 -4.99
N PRO A 275 7.20 -15.53 -6.16
CA PRO A 275 6.12 -14.68 -6.66
C PRO A 275 4.83 -15.46 -7.01
N GLY A 276 4.92 -16.78 -7.20
CA GLY A 276 3.83 -17.64 -7.64
C GLY A 276 3.60 -17.59 -9.15
N GLY A 277 2.51 -18.22 -9.60
CA GLY A 277 2.08 -18.20 -11.00
C GLY A 277 1.07 -17.09 -11.30
N ASN A 278 0.53 -17.10 -12.54
CA ASN A 278 -0.50 -16.16 -13.02
C ASN A 278 -0.11 -14.70 -12.78
N LEU A 279 1.12 -14.35 -13.15
CA LEU A 279 1.69 -13.03 -12.89
C LEU A 279 1.13 -11.94 -13.80
N ASP A 280 0.73 -12.30 -15.01
CA ASP A 280 0.14 -11.39 -15.98
C ASP A 280 -1.38 -11.51 -16.06
N CYS A 281 -1.96 -10.50 -16.70
CA CYS A 281 -3.36 -10.50 -17.09
C CYS A 281 -3.56 -10.36 -18.61
N TYR A 282 -2.54 -10.73 -19.39
CA TYR A 282 -2.54 -10.52 -20.85
C TYR A 282 -3.76 -11.16 -21.52
N ASN A 283 -4.18 -12.31 -21.00
CA ASN A 283 -5.29 -13.10 -21.53
C ASN A 283 -6.52 -13.12 -20.61
N GLN A 284 -6.53 -12.30 -19.56
CA GLN A 284 -7.67 -12.20 -18.64
C GLN A 284 -8.66 -11.16 -19.15
N ARG A 285 -9.94 -11.52 -19.29
CA ARG A 285 -10.96 -10.50 -19.56
C ARG A 285 -11.02 -9.55 -18.35
N PRO A 286 -11.02 -8.22 -18.57
CA PRO A 286 -11.15 -7.25 -17.49
C PRO A 286 -12.36 -7.55 -16.60
N PHE A 287 -12.24 -7.34 -15.28
CA PHE A 287 -13.45 -7.16 -14.47
C PHE A 287 -14.20 -5.97 -15.07
N GLY A 288 -15.44 -6.20 -15.53
CA GLY A 288 -16.21 -5.17 -16.22
C GLY A 288 -16.20 -3.86 -15.44
N ASN A 289 -16.12 -2.72 -16.13
CA ASN A 289 -16.38 -1.43 -15.50
C ASN A 289 -17.77 -1.57 -14.88
N GLY A 290 -17.87 -1.44 -13.56
CA GLY A 290 -19.10 -1.67 -12.78
C GLY A 290 -20.22 -0.66 -13.04
N LEU A 291 -20.48 -0.32 -14.29
CA LEU A 291 -21.80 0.09 -14.73
C LEU A 291 -22.51 -1.17 -15.19
N LEU A 292 -23.56 -1.52 -14.46
CA LEU A 292 -24.70 -2.25 -14.99
C LEU A 292 -25.18 -1.51 -16.26
N GLY A 293 -24.58 -1.84 -17.40
CA GLY A 293 -25.04 -1.45 -18.71
C GLY A 293 -26.00 -2.51 -19.21
N ALA A 294 -27.29 -2.24 -19.04
CA ALA A 294 -28.40 -2.67 -19.88
C ALA A 294 -28.36 -4.10 -20.47
N ALA A 295 -29.09 -5.01 -19.81
CA ALA A 295 -30.20 -5.70 -20.44
C ALA A 295 -31.40 -5.65 -19.50
#